data_AF-A0A6L9IVL8-F1
#
_entry.id   AF-A0A6L9IVL8-F1
#
_cell.length_a   1.000
_cell.length_b   1.000
_cell.length_c   1.000
_cell.angle_alpha   90.00
_cell.angle_beta   90.00
_cell.angle_gamma   90.00
#
_symmetry.space_group_name_H-M   'P 1'
#
loop_
_entity.id
_entity.type
_entity.pdbx_description
1 polymer ?
#
loop_
_entity_poly.entity_id
_entity_poly.type
_entity_poly.pdbx_seq_one_letter_code
_entity_poly.pdbx_strand_id
1 'polypeptide(L)'
;MMHKVIGILTIVILALVAFGLPVSAQDGTLASELNYPRQIAYHADGNLYIAEAGYGGAIEMEIEDPASGQMVPASAGLTARVVMV
;
A
#
# COMPACT_ATOMS: atom_id res chain seq x y z
N MET A 1 21.40 12.19 -49.15
CA MET A 1 21.76 12.73 -47.82
C MET A 1 20.52 13.01 -46.96
N MET A 2 19.49 13.65 -47.52
CA MET A 2 18.27 14.08 -46.80
C MET A 2 17.45 12.94 -46.14
N HIS A 3 17.27 11.79 -46.80
CA HIS A 3 16.55 10.64 -46.24
C HIS A 3 17.22 10.03 -44.98
N LYS A 4 18.55 10.09 -44.89
CA LYS A 4 19.30 9.61 -43.71
C LYS A 4 19.13 10.55 -42.51
N VAL A 5 19.08 11.87 -42.77
CA VAL A 5 18.84 12.90 -41.74
C VAL A 5 17.43 12.77 -41.18
N ILE A 6 16.44 12.57 -42.04
CA ILE A 6 15.05 12.35 -41.63
C ILE A 6 14.94 11.10 -40.74
N GLY A 7 15.53 9.98 -41.15
CA GLY A 7 15.51 8.75 -40.35
C GLY A 7 16.15 8.89 -38.97
N ILE A 8 17.29 9.59 -38.88
CA ILE A 8 17.94 9.88 -37.60
C ILE A 8 17.06 10.77 -36.71
N LEU A 9 16.44 11.81 -37.28
CA LEU A 9 15.57 12.70 -36.53
C LEU A 9 14.34 11.96 -35.97
N THR A 10 13.75 11.07 -36.77
CA THR A 10 12.62 10.24 -36.33
C THR A 10 12.99 9.32 -35.17
N ILE A 11 14.16 8.69 -35.21
CA ILE A 11 14.65 7.82 -34.12
C ILE A 11 14.91 8.63 -32.85
N VAL A 12 15.51 9.81 -32.96
CA VAL A 12 15.78 10.69 -31.81
C VAL A 12 14.47 11.16 -31.17
N ILE A 13 13.48 11.52 -31.98
CA ILE A 13 12.14 11.90 -31.48
C ILE A 13 11.47 10.71 -30.78
N LEU A 14 11.51 9.51 -31.37
CA LEU A 14 10.96 8.29 -30.76
C LEU A 14 11.64 7.97 -29.42
N ALA A 15 12.96 8.10 -29.34
CA ALA A 15 13.70 7.88 -28.10
C ALA A 15 13.30 8.92 -27.04
N LEU A 16 13.26 10.21 -27.39
CA LEU A 16 12.87 11.26 -26.45
C LEU A 16 11.44 11.08 -25.92
N VAL A 17 10.50 10.63 -26.76
CA VAL A 17 9.14 10.31 -26.33
C VAL A 17 9.11 9.07 -25.42
N ALA A 18 9.89 8.04 -25.72
CA ALA A 18 9.93 6.81 -24.93
C ALA A 18 10.55 6.99 -23.53
N PHE A 19 11.55 7.87 -23.38
CA PHE A 19 12.25 8.11 -22.12
C PHE A 19 11.75 9.35 -21.35
N GLY A 20 10.92 10.20 -21.97
CA GLY A 20 10.43 11.44 -21.36
C GLY A 20 9.12 11.30 -20.58
N LEU A 21 8.46 10.15 -20.62
CA LEU A 21 7.22 9.93 -19.88
C LEU A 21 7.54 9.61 -18.41
N PRO A 22 6.89 10.27 -17.43
CA PRO A 22 7.01 9.87 -16.05
C PRO A 22 6.47 8.44 -15.90
N VAL A 23 7.36 7.51 -15.58
CA VAL A 23 6.96 6.18 -15.11
C VAL A 23 6.72 6.31 -13.61
N SER A 24 5.46 6.43 -13.21
CA SER A 24 5.11 6.29 -11.79
C SER A 24 5.19 4.80 -11.44
N ALA A 25 5.99 4.46 -10.44
CA ALA A 25 6.11 3.07 -9.98
C ALA A 25 4.80 2.58 -9.34
N GLN A 26 4.03 3.50 -8.75
CA GLN A 26 2.81 3.22 -7.99
C GLN A 26 1.93 4.47 -8.13
N ASP A 27 0.76 4.34 -8.74
CA ASP A 27 -0.20 5.44 -8.85
C ASP A 27 -1.39 5.19 -7.93
N GLY A 28 -1.71 6.16 -7.07
CA GLY A 28 -2.86 6.13 -6.16
C GLY A 28 -2.71 5.35 -4.85
N THR A 29 -3.73 5.49 -4.00
CA THR A 29 -3.92 4.70 -2.77
C THR A 29 -4.72 3.46 -3.12
N LEU A 30 -4.14 2.27 -2.94
CA LEU A 30 -4.82 1.01 -3.25
C LEU A 30 -5.93 0.68 -2.24
N ALA A 31 -5.70 0.94 -0.95
CA ALA A 31 -6.68 0.76 0.11
C ALA A 31 -6.51 1.82 1.20
N SER A 32 -7.62 2.34 1.68
CA SER A 32 -7.70 3.32 2.77
C SER A 32 -8.64 2.81 3.87
N GLU A 33 -8.70 3.54 4.99
CA GLU A 33 -9.60 3.22 6.12
C GLU A 33 -9.35 1.84 6.74
N LEU A 34 -8.11 1.35 6.64
CA LEU A 34 -7.69 0.08 7.23
C LEU A 34 -7.56 0.20 8.74
N ASN A 35 -7.86 -0.90 9.43
CA ASN A 35 -7.88 -1.02 10.87
C ASN A 35 -6.66 -1.79 11.39
N TYR A 36 -5.59 -1.06 11.70
CA TYR A 36 -4.32 -1.61 12.20
C TYR A 36 -3.81 -2.78 11.33
N PRO A 37 -3.50 -2.57 10.03
CA PRO A 37 -2.97 -3.61 9.17
C PRO A 37 -1.64 -4.14 9.71
N ARG A 38 -1.45 -5.46 9.63
CA ARG A 38 -0.25 -6.15 10.14
C ARG A 38 0.51 -6.93 9.07
N GLN A 39 -0.19 -7.41 8.05
CA GLN A 39 0.36 -8.29 7.02
C GLN A 39 -0.43 -8.11 5.72
N ILE A 40 0.24 -8.33 4.60
CA ILE A 40 -0.38 -8.47 3.28
C ILE A 40 0.04 -9.76 2.60
N ALA A 41 -0.80 -10.29 1.71
CA ALA A 41 -0.49 -11.43 0.85
C ALA A 41 -1.23 -11.32 -0.47
N TYR A 42 -0.55 -11.64 -1.58
CA TYR A 42 -1.20 -11.83 -2.87
C TYR A 42 -1.60 -13.30 -3.04
N HIS A 43 -2.78 -13.53 -3.59
CA HIS A 43 -3.22 -14.86 -3.99
C HIS A 43 -2.96 -15.09 -5.50
N ALA A 44 -3.05 -16.35 -5.94
CA ALA A 44 -2.76 -16.73 -7.33
C ALA A 44 -3.76 -16.16 -8.35
N ASP A 45 -4.93 -15.72 -7.89
CA ASP A 45 -5.93 -15.01 -8.71
C ASP A 45 -5.63 -13.50 -8.88
N GLY A 46 -4.58 -13.00 -8.22
CA GLY A 46 -4.15 -11.60 -8.29
C GLY A 46 -4.74 -10.69 -7.21
N ASN A 47 -5.61 -11.20 -6.34
CA ASN A 47 -6.22 -10.40 -5.27
C ASN A 47 -5.21 -10.10 -4.14
N LEU A 48 -5.29 -8.90 -3.57
CA LEU A 48 -4.51 -8.52 -2.38
C LEU A 48 -5.35 -8.78 -1.13
N TYR A 49 -4.79 -9.54 -0.20
CA TYR A 49 -5.39 -9.77 1.11
C TYR A 49 -4.60 -9.02 2.17
N ILE A 50 -5.31 -8.32 3.05
CA ILE A 50 -4.74 -7.53 4.14
C ILE A 50 -5.28 -8.07 5.46
N ALA A 51 -4.37 -8.44 6.37
CA ALA A 51 -4.74 -8.84 7.73
C ALA A 51 -4.81 -7.60 8.64
N GLU A 52 -6.01 -7.32 9.14
CA GLU A 52 -6.31 -6.23 10.08
C GLU A 52 -6.38 -6.77 11.51
N ALA A 53 -5.64 -6.16 12.44
CA ALA A 53 -5.70 -6.56 13.85
C ALA A 53 -7.01 -6.14 14.53
N GLY A 54 -7.69 -5.12 13.99
CA GLY A 54 -8.91 -4.58 14.60
C GLY A 54 -8.62 -3.62 15.77
N TYR A 55 -9.70 -3.16 16.42
CA TYR A 55 -9.66 -2.25 17.58
C TYR A 55 -9.62 -2.98 18.92
N GLY A 56 -9.45 -4.30 18.92
CA GLY A 56 -9.53 -5.08 20.15
C GLY A 56 -10.95 -5.15 20.72
N GLY A 57 -12.04 -5.05 19.96
CA GLY A 57 -13.38 -5.45 20.44
C GLY A 57 -13.95 -4.70 21.66
N ALA A 58 -14.88 -5.34 22.38
CA ALA A 58 -15.69 -4.73 23.43
C ALA A 58 -15.25 -5.07 24.86
N ILE A 59 -14.18 -5.87 25.04
CA ILE A 59 -13.67 -6.16 26.39
C ILE A 59 -12.77 -4.99 26.77
N GLU A 60 -13.14 -4.24 27.78
CA GLU A 60 -12.30 -3.20 28.36
C GLU A 60 -11.46 -3.78 29.50
N MET A 61 -10.19 -3.41 29.54
CA MET A 61 -9.24 -3.82 30.56
C MET A 61 -8.35 -2.64 30.92
N GLU A 62 -7.78 -2.65 32.13
CA GLU A 62 -6.72 -1.72 32.49
C GLU A 62 -5.37 -2.42 32.34
N ILE A 63 -4.46 -1.82 31.58
CA ILE A 63 -3.09 -2.28 31.43
C ILE A 63 -2.13 -1.24 32.02
N GLU A 64 -1.03 -1.70 32.59
CA GLU A 64 0.05 -0.81 33.00
C GLU A 64 0.77 -0.31 31.74
N ASP A 65 0.84 1.01 31.57
CA ASP A 65 1.68 1.62 30.55
C ASP A 65 3.17 1.41 30.91
N PRO A 66 3.94 0.66 30.10
CA PRO A 66 5.32 0.34 30.41
C PRO A 66 6.24 1.56 30.48
N ALA A 67 5.84 2.72 29.95
CA ALA A 67 6.64 3.94 30.01
C ALA A 67 6.40 4.74 31.30
N SER A 68 5.17 4.75 31.82
CA SER A 68 4.78 5.60 32.95
C SER A 68 4.45 4.84 34.24
N GLY A 69 4.20 3.52 34.16
CA GLY A 69 3.71 2.70 35.27
C GLY A 69 2.25 2.99 35.64
N GLN A 70 1.55 3.82 34.87
CA GLN A 70 0.16 4.16 35.13
C GLN A 70 -0.77 3.11 34.52
N MET A 71 -1.85 2.76 35.22
CA MET A 71 -2.94 1.97 34.65
C MET A 71 -3.72 2.81 33.62
N VAL A 72 -3.83 2.31 32.40
CA VAL A 72 -4.53 2.94 31.28
C VAL A 72 -5.56 1.97 30.67
N PRO A 73 -6.70 2.48 30.15
CA PRO A 73 -7.69 1.63 29.51
C PRO A 73 -7.16 1.05 28.19
N ALA A 74 -7.52 -0.20 27.91
CA ALA A 74 -7.25 -0.90 26.67
C ALA A 74 -8.44 -1.79 26.29
N SER A 75 -8.58 -2.07 24.99
CA SER A 75 -9.61 -2.94 24.45
C SER A 75 -9.02 -4.29 24.01
N ALA A 76 -9.69 -5.39 24.34
CA ALA A 76 -9.38 -6.75 23.91
C ALA A 76 -10.60 -7.51 23.32
N GLY A 77 -10.37 -8.37 22.33
CA GLY A 77 -11.46 -9.07 21.66
C GLY A 77 -11.16 -9.45 20.21
N LEU A 78 -12.19 -9.95 19.53
CA LEU A 78 -12.08 -10.56 18.20
C LEU A 78 -12.65 -9.65 17.13
N THR A 79 -11.93 -8.56 16.83
CA THR A 79 -12.28 -7.65 15.71
C THR A 79 -11.31 -7.75 14.54
N ALA A 80 -10.33 -8.65 14.63
CA ALA A 80 -9.45 -8.94 13.54
C ALA A 80 -10.23 -9.50 12.34
N ARG A 81 -9.82 -9.10 11.14
CA ARG A 81 -10.41 -9.58 9.89
C ARG A 81 -9.39 -9.58 8.76
N VAL A 82 -9.72 -10.29 7.69
CA VAL A 82 -8.98 -10.23 6.43
C VAL A 82 -9.84 -9.46 5.43
N VAL A 83 -9.25 -8.45 4.82
CA VAL A 83 -9.89 -7.64 3.77
C VAL A 83 -9.26 -8.00 2.44
N MET A 84 -10.10 -8.24 1.43
CA MET A 84 -9.68 -8.36 0.02
C MET A 84 -9.78 -6.98 -0.62
N VAL A 85 -8.77 -6.61 -1.39
CA VAL A 85 -8.72 -5.39 -2.19
C VAL A 85 -8.53 -5.74 -3.65
#